data_AF-A0A2U0S073-F1
#
_entry.id   AF-A0A2U0S073-F1
#
_cell.length_a   1.000
_cell.length_b   1.000
_cell.length_c   1.000
_cell.angle_alpha   90.00
_cell.angle_beta   90.00
_cell.angle_gamma   90.00
#
_symmetry.space_group_name_H-M   'P 1'
#
loop_
_entity.id
_entity.type
_entity.pdbx_description
1 polymer ?
#
loop_
_entity_poly.entity_id
_entity_poly.type
_entity_poly.pdbx_seq_one_letter_code
_entity_poly.pdbx_strand_id
1 'polypeptide(L)'
;STISGLSFNSTSRTLSFNTEGDNGTQNYAKITVADDLVSSLDGMQVYLNGNKTEYSLFSNSDSLYLIVPYTQNNNQIIVNLGAIDAPILSTELILLLLLLVIAVIGIVVVKRLRQGKNKSS
;
A
#
# COMPACT_ATOMS: atom_id res chain seq x y z
N SER A 1 -7.16 30.92 6.09
CA SER A 1 -6.06 29.98 6.29
C SER A 1 -5.17 29.92 5.06
N THR A 2 -3.89 29.63 5.25
CA THR A 2 -2.85 29.54 4.21
C THR A 2 -2.28 28.13 4.21
N ILE A 3 -2.02 27.58 3.02
CA ILE A 3 -1.29 26.33 2.85
C ILE A 3 0.14 26.66 2.44
N SER A 4 1.12 26.00 3.05
CA SER A 4 2.54 26.17 2.72
C SER A 4 3.28 24.83 2.78
N GLY A 5 4.49 24.76 2.21
CA GLY A 5 5.35 23.58 2.33
C GLY A 5 4.78 22.30 1.71
N LEU A 6 3.94 22.41 0.67
CA LEU A 6 3.43 21.25 -0.06
C LEU A 6 4.59 20.45 -0.66
N SER A 7 4.69 19.17 -0.28
CA SER A 7 5.74 18.28 -0.72
C SER A 7 5.22 16.86 -0.88
N PHE A 8 5.64 16.19 -1.95
CA PHE A 8 5.37 14.77 -2.19
C PHE A 8 6.68 14.00 -2.34
N ASN A 9 6.86 12.98 -1.51
CA ASN A 9 7.94 12.02 -1.63
C ASN A 9 7.42 10.76 -2.31
N SER A 10 7.87 10.50 -3.54
CA SER A 10 7.43 9.34 -4.33
C SER A 10 7.97 8.00 -3.81
N THR A 11 9.11 8.00 -3.11
CA THR A 11 9.70 6.79 -2.53
C THR A 11 8.91 6.31 -1.32
N SER A 12 8.54 7.23 -0.42
CA SER A 12 7.73 6.92 0.77
C SER A 12 6.22 7.10 0.54
N ARG A 13 5.82 7.54 -0.66
CA ARG A 13 4.44 7.90 -1.06
C ARG A 13 3.74 8.77 -0.02
N THR A 14 4.47 9.77 0.44
CA THR A 14 4.03 10.68 1.49
C THR A 14 3.79 12.06 0.93
N LEU A 15 2.57 12.56 1.06
CA LEU A 15 2.21 13.95 0.81
C LEU A 15 2.22 14.70 2.14
N SER A 16 2.80 15.89 2.19
CA SER A 16 2.80 16.72 3.39
C SER A 16 2.62 18.18 3.05
N PHE A 17 1.99 18.94 3.95
CA PHE A 17 1.85 20.38 3.86
C PHE A 17 1.52 20.96 5.24
N ASN A 18 1.73 22.26 5.38
CA ASN A 18 1.39 23.01 6.58
C ASN A 18 0.15 23.87 6.33
N THR A 19 -0.60 24.12 7.40
CA THR A 19 -1.76 25.01 7.40
C THR A 19 -1.62 26.05 8.51
N GLU A 20 -1.79 27.32 8.16
CA GLU A 20 -1.72 28.46 9.08
C GLU A 20 -3.00 29.29 9.00
N GLY A 21 -3.37 29.98 10.07
CA GLY A 21 -4.61 30.75 10.14
C GLY A 21 -5.02 31.02 11.59
N ASP A 22 -6.21 31.60 11.77
CA ASP A 22 -6.69 32.04 13.07
C ASP A 22 -6.96 30.86 14.01
N ASN A 23 -6.24 30.85 15.13
CA ASN A 23 -6.24 29.77 16.10
C ASN A 23 -7.64 29.49 16.65
N GLY A 24 -7.95 28.20 16.82
CA GLY A 24 -9.21 27.73 17.41
C GLY A 24 -10.37 27.58 16.42
N THR A 25 -10.20 27.98 15.15
CA THR A 25 -11.22 27.80 14.13
C THR A 25 -11.24 26.35 13.61
N GLN A 26 -12.40 25.69 13.66
CA GLN A 26 -12.58 24.39 13.00
C GLN A 26 -12.55 24.57 11.49
N ASN A 27 -11.70 23.79 10.82
CA ASN A 27 -11.51 23.81 9.38
C ASN A 27 -11.36 22.37 8.87
N TYR A 28 -11.20 22.23 7.56
CA TYR A 28 -10.87 20.96 6.94
C TYR A 28 -9.90 21.15 5.77
N ALA A 29 -9.07 20.15 5.52
CA ALA A 29 -8.28 20.05 4.31
C ALA A 29 -8.95 19.06 3.35
N LYS A 30 -9.19 19.49 2.11
CA LYS A 30 -9.60 18.60 1.01
C LYS A 30 -8.38 18.27 0.18
N ILE A 31 -8.03 16.99 0.13
CA ILE A 31 -6.85 16.49 -0.56
C ILE A 31 -7.34 15.62 -1.71
N THR A 32 -6.88 15.89 -2.93
CA THR A 32 -7.24 15.11 -4.11
C THR A 32 -5.98 14.44 -4.64
N VAL A 33 -6.03 13.13 -4.82
CA VAL A 33 -4.95 12.34 -5.41
C VAL A 33 -5.51 11.52 -6.56
N ALA A 34 -4.69 11.26 -7.58
CA ALA A 34 -5.03 10.33 -8.64
C ALA A 34 -5.15 8.91 -8.07
N ASP A 35 -6.10 8.12 -8.55
CA ASP A 35 -6.33 6.76 -8.06
C ASP A 35 -5.08 5.88 -8.25
N ASP A 36 -4.39 6.02 -9.39
CA ASP A 36 -3.14 5.33 -9.70
C ASP A 36 -2.00 5.59 -8.67
N LEU A 37 -2.08 6.68 -7.89
CA LEU A 37 -1.11 7.00 -6.84
C LEU A 37 -1.41 6.30 -5.51
N VAL A 38 -2.47 5.49 -5.43
CA VAL A 38 -2.88 4.75 -4.25
C VAL A 38 -2.97 3.27 -4.62
N SER A 39 -2.10 2.45 -4.06
CA SER A 39 -2.05 1.00 -4.39
C SER A 39 -3.10 0.19 -3.64
N SER A 40 -3.49 0.63 -2.45
CA SER A 40 -4.50 0.01 -1.61
C SER A 40 -5.08 1.05 -0.67
N LEU A 41 -6.40 1.09 -0.55
CA LEU A 41 -7.10 2.00 0.37
C LEU A 41 -6.86 1.60 1.84
N ASP A 42 -6.60 0.32 2.12
CA ASP A 42 -6.41 -0.20 3.48
C ASP A 42 -5.08 0.24 4.11
N GLY A 43 -4.11 0.64 3.29
CA GLY A 43 -2.79 1.11 3.75
C GLY A 43 -2.71 2.60 4.07
N MET A 44 -3.76 3.37 3.79
CA MET A 44 -3.72 4.83 3.85
C MET A 44 -3.84 5.36 5.28
N GLN A 45 -2.94 6.28 5.64
CA GLN A 45 -2.89 6.87 6.97
C GLN A 45 -2.70 8.39 6.90
N VAL A 46 -3.45 9.12 7.71
CA VAL A 46 -3.33 10.58 7.83
C VAL A 46 -2.87 10.92 9.23
N TYR A 47 -1.92 11.85 9.31
CA TYR A 47 -1.38 12.38 10.55
C TYR A 47 -1.55 13.89 10.60
N LEU A 48 -2.01 14.38 11.75
CA LEU A 48 -2.09 15.79 12.10
C LEU A 48 -1.09 16.05 13.23
N ASN A 49 -0.08 16.87 12.97
CA ASN A 49 1.02 17.16 13.91
C ASN A 49 1.68 15.88 14.46
N GLY A 50 1.89 14.89 13.59
CA GLY A 50 2.48 13.60 13.93
C GLY A 50 1.53 12.59 14.58
N ASN A 51 0.30 12.98 14.95
CA ASN A 51 -0.68 12.07 15.53
C ASN A 51 -1.63 11.54 14.45
N LYS A 52 -1.86 10.22 14.44
CA LYS A 52 -2.85 9.61 13.52
C LYS A 52 -4.22 10.24 13.76
N THR A 53 -4.89 10.65 12.69
CA THR A 53 -6.18 11.33 12.76
C THR A 53 -7.20 10.66 11.85
N GLU A 54 -8.47 10.89 12.15
CA GLU A 54 -9.57 10.41 11.32
C GLU A 54 -9.73 11.27 10.07
N TYR A 55 -10.18 10.64 9.00
CA TYR A 55 -10.45 11.29 7.73
C TYR A 55 -11.62 10.61 7.04
N SER A 56 -12.35 11.36 6.21
CA SER A 56 -13.33 10.78 5.30
C SER A 56 -12.71 10.54 3.94
N LEU A 57 -13.06 9.43 3.32
CA LEU A 57 -12.52 8.99 2.03
C LEU A 57 -13.64 8.83 1.01
N PHE A 58 -13.44 9.39 -0.17
CA PHE A 58 -14.37 9.30 -1.29
C PHE A 58 -13.59 8.98 -2.55
N SER A 59 -14.05 8.03 -3.36
CA SER A 59 -13.47 7.74 -4.68
C SER A 59 -14.47 8.03 -5.80
N ASN A 60 -13.94 8.56 -6.91
CA ASN A 60 -14.61 8.61 -8.21
C ASN A 60 -13.79 7.78 -9.22
N SER A 61 -14.14 7.82 -10.51
CA SER A 61 -13.51 6.99 -11.56
C SER A 61 -11.99 7.07 -11.62
N ASP A 62 -11.41 8.25 -11.37
CA ASP A 62 -9.97 8.49 -11.59
C ASP A 62 -9.29 9.22 -10.42
N SER A 63 -10.02 9.44 -9.33
CA SER A 63 -9.55 10.31 -8.24
C SER A 63 -10.10 9.89 -6.90
N LEU A 64 -9.24 10.03 -5.90
CA LEU A 64 -9.55 9.83 -4.50
C LEU A 64 -9.49 11.18 -3.78
N TYR A 65 -10.51 11.44 -2.96
CA TYR A 65 -10.65 12.65 -2.16
C TYR A 65 -10.62 12.30 -0.69
N LEU A 66 -9.72 12.94 0.05
CA LEU A 66 -9.68 12.89 1.51
C LEU A 66 -10.22 14.20 2.07
N ILE A 67 -11.04 14.10 3.11
CA ILE A 67 -11.44 15.23 3.95
C ILE A 67 -10.85 15.02 5.34
N VAL A 68 -9.93 15.88 5.73
CA VAL A 68 -9.23 15.84 7.01
C VAL A 68 -9.71 17.01 7.85
N PRO A 69 -10.59 16.81 8.85
CA PRO A 69 -10.97 17.88 9.76
C PRO A 69 -9.80 18.24 10.68
N TYR A 70 -9.61 19.53 10.96
CA TYR A 70 -8.60 19.99 11.89
C TYR A 70 -9.02 21.30 12.59
N THR A 71 -8.56 21.50 13.81
CA THR A 71 -8.65 22.79 14.50
C THR A 71 -7.42 23.60 14.18
N GLN A 72 -7.58 24.83 13.67
CA GLN A 72 -6.49 25.68 13.26
C GLN A 72 -5.55 25.98 14.44
N ASN A 73 -4.30 25.53 14.33
CA ASN A 73 -3.19 25.79 15.25
C ASN A 73 -1.85 25.36 14.60
N ASN A 74 -1.37 26.14 13.62
CA ASN A 74 -0.17 25.83 12.80
C ASN A 74 0.04 24.33 12.55
N ASN A 75 -0.87 23.71 11.80
CA ASN A 75 -0.89 22.26 11.69
C ASN A 75 -0.06 21.76 10.52
N GLN A 76 0.75 20.74 10.76
CA GLN A 76 1.33 19.89 9.74
C GLN A 76 0.40 18.71 9.45
N ILE A 77 0.01 18.57 8.19
CA ILE A 77 -0.77 17.42 7.70
C ILE A 77 0.17 16.54 6.88
N ILE A 78 0.17 15.24 7.19
CA ILE A 78 0.94 14.22 6.48
C ILE A 78 -0.02 13.11 6.05
N VAL A 79 -0.05 12.80 4.77
CA VAL A 79 -0.82 11.70 4.19
C VAL A 79 0.16 10.67 3.66
N ASN A 80 0.11 9.47 4.22
CA ASN A 80 0.77 8.29 3.69
C ASN A 80 -0.23 7.55 2.79
N LEU A 81 0.07 7.47 1.49
CA LEU A 81 -0.78 6.85 0.47
C LEU A 81 -0.62 5.31 0.41
N GLY A 82 0.12 4.71 1.34
CA GLY A 82 0.40 3.28 1.39
C GLY A 82 1.54 2.85 0.46
N ALA A 83 2.15 1.71 0.79
CA ALA A 83 3.17 1.11 -0.05
C ALA A 83 2.53 0.45 -1.29
N ILE A 84 3.21 0.52 -2.44
CA ILE A 84 2.88 -0.38 -3.55
C ILE A 84 3.27 -1.77 -3.06
N ASP A 85 2.29 -2.64 -2.83
CA ASP A 85 2.58 -4.02 -2.50
C ASP A 85 3.51 -4.56 -3.59
N ALA A 86 4.68 -5.05 -3.20
CA ALA A 86 5.53 -5.76 -4.14
C ALA A 86 4.69 -6.88 -4.77
N PRO A 87 4.85 -7.19 -6.07
CA PRO A 87 4.10 -8.26 -6.69
C PRO A 87 4.39 -9.56 -5.95
N ILE A 88 3.48 -9.93 -5.06
CA ILE A 88 3.43 -11.23 -4.41
C ILE A 88 3.03 -12.22 -5.48
N LEU A 89 3.77 -13.32 -5.60
CA LEU A 89 3.33 -14.43 -6.44
C LEU A 89 1.90 -14.77 -6.03
N SER A 90 0.98 -14.77 -7.00
CA SER A 90 -0.40 -15.16 -6.72
C SER A 90 -0.41 -16.58 -6.14
N THR A 91 -1.34 -16.85 -5.23
CA THR A 91 -1.48 -18.17 -4.58
C THR A 91 -1.58 -19.30 -5.62
N GLU A 92 -2.23 -19.03 -6.75
CA GLU A 92 -2.32 -19.95 -7.89
C GLU A 92 -0.95 -20.29 -8.49
N LEU A 93 -0.08 -19.29 -8.64
CA LEU A 93 1.28 -19.48 -9.16
C LEU A 93 2.15 -20.27 -8.17
N ILE A 94 1.97 -20.04 -6.87
CA ILE A 94 2.64 -20.80 -5.81
C ILE A 94 2.20 -22.27 -5.84
N LEU A 95 0.89 -22.53 -5.95
CA LEU A 95 0.36 -23.89 -6.05
C LEU A 95 0.87 -24.61 -7.31
N LEU A 96 0.91 -23.92 -8.45
CA LEU A 96 1.45 -24.48 -9.70
C LEU A 96 2.93 -24.88 -9.55
N LEU A 97 3.75 -24.02 -8.94
CA LEU A 97 5.16 -24.31 -8.68
C LEU A 97 5.34 -25.51 -7.74
N LEU A 98 4.52 -25.61 -6.69
CA LEU A 98 4.55 -26.76 -5.77
C LEU A 98 4.19 -28.07 -6.47
N LEU A 99 3.18 -28.07 -7.34
CA LEU A 99 2.80 -29.24 -8.14
C LEU A 99 3.94 -29.67 -9.09
N LEU A 100 4.62 -28.72 -9.73
CA LEU A 100 5.78 -28.98 -10.58
C LEU A 100 6.91 -29.64 -9.80
N VAL A 101 7.23 -29.15 -8.60
CA VAL A 101 8.25 -29.74 -7.73
C VAL A 101 7.89 -31.17 -7.33
N ILE A 102 6.64 -31.42 -6.93
CA ILE A 102 6.16 -32.77 -6.58
C ILE A 102 6.26 -33.71 -7.78
N ALA A 103 5.87 -33.26 -8.97
CA ALA A 103 5.97 -34.07 -10.19
C ALA A 103 7.43 -34.45 -10.51
N VAL A 104 8.36 -33.51 -10.41
CA VAL A 104 9.80 -33.77 -10.64
C VAL A 104 10.34 -34.77 -9.61
N ILE A 105 10.02 -34.60 -8.33
CA ILE A 105 10.41 -35.54 -7.27
C ILE A 105 9.84 -36.93 -7.57
N GLY A 106 8.56 -37.02 -7.93
CA GLY A 106 7.91 -38.27 -8.30
C GLY A 106 8.62 -38.98 -9.46
N ILE A 107 8.97 -38.26 -10.52
CA ILE A 107 9.71 -38.79 -11.67
C ILE A 107 11.09 -39.32 -11.24
N VAL A 108 11.82 -38.56 -10.43
CA VAL A 108 13.16 -38.96 -9.94
C VAL A 108 13.09 -40.23 -9.09
N VAL A 109 12.11 -40.31 -8.18
CA VAL A 109 11.91 -41.49 -7.31
C VAL A 109 11.58 -42.72 -8.15
N VAL A 110 10.62 -42.61 -9.07
CA VAL A 110 10.25 -43.74 -9.97
C VAL A 110 11.44 -44.20 -10.80
N LYS A 111 12.25 -43.27 -11.33
CA LYS A 111 13.44 -43.61 -12.11
C LYS A 111 14.49 -44.35 -11.26
N ARG A 112 14.74 -43.90 -10.02
CA ARG A 112 15.68 -44.60 -9.10
C ARG A 112 15.20 -46.01 -8.74
N LEU A 113 13.91 -46.19 -8.47
CA LEU A 113 13.34 -47.50 -8.14
C LEU A 113 13.45 -48.49 -9.31
N ARG A 114 13.26 -48.03 -10.56
CA ARG A 114 13.43 -48.87 -11.75
C ARG A 114 14.89 -49.28 -12.01
N GLN A 115 15.84 -48.39 -11.75
CA GLN A 115 17.27 -48.69 -11.94
C GLN A 115 17.82 -49.68 -10.90
N GLY A 116 17.31 -49.67 -9.66
CA GLY A 116 17.67 -50.66 -8.64
C GLY A 116 17.20 -52.06 -9.00
N LYS A 117 16.04 -52.19 -9.64
CA LYS A 117 15.47 -53.49 -10.05
C LYS A 117 16.23 -54.15 -11.21
N ASN A 118 16.79 -53.36 -12.13
CA ASN A 118 17.53 -53.87 -13.30
C ASN A 118 18.98 -54.27 -13.01
N LYS A 119 19.54 -53.95 -11.83
CA LYS A 119 20.91 -54.34 -11.44
C LYS A 119 21.00 -55.68 -10.68
N SER A 120 19.87 -56.33 -10.42
CA SER A 120 19.79 -57.56 -9.62
C SER A 120 19.43 -58.81 -10.44
N SER A 121 19.61 -58.79 -11.76
CA SER A 121 19.44 -59.94 -12.65
C SER A 121 20.75 -60.29 -13.33
#